data_AF-A0A8C0UUW9-F1
#
_entry.id   AF-A0A8C0UUW9-F1
#
_cell.length_a   1.000
_cell.length_b   1.000
_cell.length_c   1.000
_cell.angle_alpha   90.00
_cell.angle_beta   90.00
_cell.angle_gamma   90.00
#
_symmetry.space_group_name_H-M   'P 1'
#
loop_
_entity.id
_entity.type
_entity.pdbx_description
1 polymer ?
#
loop_
_entity_poly.entity_id
_entity_poly.type
_entity_poly.pdbx_seq_one_letter_code
_entity_poly.pdbx_strand_id
1 'polypeptide(L)'
;MSLSEAEVQSARGAWEKIYVDAEDNGTAVLVRMFTEHPDTKSYFTHFKGMDSAEEMKQSDQVRGHGKKVFSAINDMVQHLGNSEAFLGIVTPLGKKHATQLKIDPKNFRIICDIILQLQLEKLKFKNKNRQEKRLTQYRYQCQ
;
A
#
# COMPACT_ATOMS: atom_id res chain seq x y z
N MET A 1 13.73 9.45 -16.60
CA MET A 1 14.55 9.50 -15.37
C MET A 1 14.73 8.07 -14.90
N SER A 2 15.97 7.61 -14.73
CA SER A 2 16.29 6.29 -14.17
C SER A 2 16.71 6.49 -12.72
N LEU A 3 16.18 5.67 -11.81
CA LEU A 3 16.63 5.63 -10.43
C LEU A 3 18.07 5.08 -10.36
N SER A 4 18.89 5.63 -9.47
CA SER A 4 20.17 5.02 -9.12
C SER A 4 19.97 3.68 -8.43
N GLU A 5 21.00 2.83 -8.44
CA GLU A 5 20.95 1.55 -7.73
C GLU A 5 20.65 1.72 -6.24
N ALA A 6 21.24 2.72 -5.58
CA ALA A 6 20.99 3.03 -4.18
C ALA A 6 19.53 3.40 -3.92
N GLU A 7 18.90 4.18 -4.81
CA GLU A 7 17.47 4.53 -4.72
C GLU A 7 16.58 3.31 -4.93
N VAL A 8 16.90 2.45 -5.91
CA VAL A 8 16.17 1.19 -6.16
C VAL A 8 16.21 0.29 -4.93
N GLN A 9 17.39 0.08 -4.33
CA GLN A 9 17.52 -0.76 -3.13
C GLN A 9 16.79 -0.16 -1.93
N SER A 10 16.86 1.17 -1.77
CA SER A 10 16.15 1.88 -0.71
C SER A 10 14.63 1.73 -0.86
N ALA A 11 14.12 1.88 -2.07
CA ALA A 11 12.69 1.71 -2.38
C ALA A 11 12.21 0.27 -2.12
N ARG A 12 12.97 -0.73 -2.58
CA ARG A 12 12.68 -2.15 -2.32
C ARG A 12 12.64 -2.47 -0.83
N GLY A 13 13.67 -2.07 -0.08
CA GLY A 13 13.74 -2.33 1.36
C GLY A 13 12.69 -1.56 2.17
N ALA A 14 12.22 -0.40 1.70
CA ALA A 14 11.09 0.30 2.30
C ALA A 14 9.77 -0.43 2.02
N TRP A 15 9.55 -0.86 0.78
CA TRP A 15 8.35 -1.57 0.36
C TRP A 15 8.18 -2.93 1.03
N GLU A 16 9.25 -3.73 1.12
CA GLU A 16 9.24 -5.06 1.73
C GLU A 16 8.64 -5.05 3.15
N LYS A 17 8.96 -4.02 3.94
CA LYS A 17 8.47 -3.84 5.31
C LYS A 17 6.96 -3.67 5.43
N ILE A 18 6.29 -3.23 4.37
CA ILE A 18 4.83 -3.12 4.32
C ILE A 18 4.20 -4.24 3.50
N TYR A 19 4.93 -4.86 2.58
CA TYR A 19 4.45 -5.98 1.79
C TYR A 19 4.32 -7.28 2.61
N VAL A 20 5.09 -7.43 3.70
CA VAL A 20 4.99 -8.60 4.60
C VAL A 20 3.57 -8.85 5.12
N ASP A 21 2.78 -7.79 5.34
CA ASP A 21 1.37 -7.87 5.72
C ASP A 21 0.47 -7.35 4.58
N ALA A 22 0.74 -7.72 3.32
CA ALA A 22 0.12 -7.15 2.14
C ALA A 22 -1.42 -7.15 2.17
N GLU A 23 -2.04 -8.21 2.69
CA GLU A 23 -3.50 -8.30 2.76
C GLU A 23 -4.08 -7.31 3.78
N ASP A 24 -3.57 -7.29 5.01
CA ASP A 24 -4.06 -6.39 6.05
C ASP A 24 -3.75 -4.93 5.73
N ASN A 25 -2.57 -4.64 5.21
CA ASN A 25 -2.17 -3.29 4.78
C ASN A 25 -2.95 -2.84 3.55
N GLY A 26 -3.18 -3.73 2.58
CA GLY A 26 -4.02 -3.46 1.42
C GLY A 26 -5.46 -3.17 1.82
N THR A 27 -6.01 -3.95 2.74
CA THR A 27 -7.33 -3.72 3.33
C THR A 27 -7.41 -2.35 3.99
N ALA A 28 -6.43 -2.03 4.85
CA ALA A 28 -6.39 -0.76 5.56
C ALA A 28 -6.34 0.44 4.59
N VAL A 29 -5.53 0.35 3.52
CA VAL A 29 -5.46 1.38 2.47
C VAL A 29 -6.80 1.58 1.77
N LEU A 30 -7.47 0.50 1.36
CA LEU A 30 -8.77 0.61 0.67
C LEU A 30 -9.88 1.11 1.58
N VAL A 31 -9.96 0.61 2.81
CA VAL A 31 -10.92 1.10 3.81
C VAL A 31 -10.73 2.59 4.01
N ARG A 32 -9.48 3.04 4.20
CA ARG A 32 -9.16 4.46 4.38
C ARG A 32 -9.53 5.28 3.15
N MET A 33 -9.25 4.78 1.94
CA MET A 33 -9.63 5.43 0.69
C MET A 33 -11.14 5.58 0.56
N PHE A 34 -11.93 4.55 0.87
CA PHE A 34 -13.39 4.60 0.79
C PHE A 34 -14.02 5.47 1.89
N THR A 35 -13.39 5.56 3.06
CA THR A 35 -13.88 6.43 4.14
C THR A 35 -13.54 7.90 3.89
N GLU A 36 -12.31 8.21 3.49
CA GLU A 36 -11.85 9.60 3.26
C GLU A 36 -12.31 10.15 1.90
N HIS A 37 -12.52 9.27 0.91
CA HIS A 37 -12.96 9.63 -0.44
C HIS A 37 -14.09 8.70 -0.92
N PRO A 38 -15.33 8.86 -0.41
CA PRO A 38 -16.44 7.95 -0.70
C PRO A 38 -16.75 7.74 -2.19
N ASP A 39 -16.53 8.76 -3.03
CA ASP A 39 -16.72 8.68 -4.48
C ASP A 39 -15.89 7.56 -5.12
N THR A 40 -14.73 7.22 -4.54
CA THR A 40 -13.86 6.16 -5.04
C THR A 40 -14.47 4.76 -4.90
N LYS A 41 -15.40 4.59 -3.96
CA LYS A 41 -16.12 3.33 -3.76
C LYS A 41 -17.09 3.03 -4.90
N SER A 42 -17.57 4.04 -5.62
CA SER A 42 -18.54 3.87 -6.71
C SER A 42 -18.04 2.99 -7.86
N TYR A 43 -16.71 2.88 -8.05
CA TYR A 43 -16.10 1.99 -9.04
C TYR A 43 -16.19 0.50 -8.66
N PHE A 44 -16.55 0.18 -7.42
CA PHE A 44 -16.63 -1.16 -6.87
C PHE A 44 -18.08 -1.65 -6.74
N THR A 45 -18.87 -1.57 -7.81
CA THR A 45 -20.32 -1.91 -7.79
C THR A 45 -20.66 -3.34 -7.35
N HIS A 46 -19.69 -4.25 -7.38
CA HIS A 46 -19.83 -5.66 -6.98
C HIS A 46 -19.57 -5.89 -5.49
N PHE A 47 -19.05 -4.90 -4.77
CA PHE A 47 -18.79 -4.96 -3.34
C PHE A 47 -20.10 -4.80 -2.56
N LYS A 48 -20.43 -5.78 -1.70
CA LYS A 48 -21.68 -5.80 -0.91
C LYS A 48 -21.38 -5.64 0.59
N GLY A 49 -22.31 -5.04 1.34
CA GLY A 49 -22.25 -4.93 2.81
C GLY A 49 -21.02 -4.15 3.30
N MET A 50 -20.98 -2.85 3.01
CA MET A 50 -19.78 -2.01 3.22
C MET A 50 -20.14 -0.64 3.78
N ASP A 51 -21.16 -0.56 4.62
CA ASP A 51 -21.74 0.72 5.03
C ASP A 51 -20.93 1.36 6.17
N SER A 52 -20.16 0.54 6.89
CA SER A 52 -19.19 0.96 7.91
C SER A 52 -17.75 0.57 7.57
N ALA A 53 -16.78 1.24 8.20
CA ALA A 53 -15.37 0.90 8.09
C ALA A 53 -15.08 -0.50 8.65
N GLU A 54 -15.79 -0.90 9.68
CA GLU A 54 -15.68 -2.21 10.35
C GLU A 54 -16.12 -3.33 9.41
N GLU A 55 -17.25 -3.17 8.71
CA GLU A 55 -17.71 -4.13 7.70
C GLU A 55 -16.74 -4.21 6.51
N MET A 56 -16.25 -3.06 6.03
CA MET A 56 -15.25 -3.04 4.94
C MET A 56 -13.96 -3.79 5.32
N LYS A 57 -13.49 -3.66 6.57
CA LYS A 57 -12.29 -4.38 7.07
C LYS A 57 -12.49 -5.89 7.09
N GLN A 58 -13.70 -6.37 7.35
CA GLN A 58 -14.02 -7.81 7.42
C GLN A 58 -14.43 -8.39 6.07
N SER A 59 -14.64 -7.57 5.04
CA SER A 59 -15.07 -8.05 3.74
C SER A 59 -13.96 -8.75 2.96
N ASP A 60 -14.16 -10.03 2.63
CA ASP A 60 -13.28 -10.79 1.75
C ASP A 60 -13.05 -10.12 0.39
N GLN A 61 -14.02 -9.35 -0.10
CA GLN A 61 -13.90 -8.62 -1.35
C GLN A 61 -12.87 -7.49 -1.24
N VAL A 62 -12.92 -6.73 -0.14
CA VAL A 62 -11.94 -5.66 0.14
C VAL A 62 -10.57 -6.25 0.40
N ARG A 63 -10.49 -7.28 1.25
CA ARG A 63 -9.23 -7.98 1.57
C ARG A 63 -8.56 -8.52 0.30
N GLY A 64 -9.33 -9.23 -0.51
CA GLY A 64 -8.86 -9.80 -1.77
C GLY A 64 -8.41 -8.73 -2.78
N HIS A 65 -9.11 -7.60 -2.87
CA HIS A 65 -8.69 -6.51 -3.75
C HIS A 65 -7.47 -5.76 -3.21
N GLY A 66 -7.39 -5.53 -1.90
CA GLY A 66 -6.25 -4.89 -1.23
C GLY A 66 -4.96 -5.67 -1.48
N LYS A 67 -5.03 -7.00 -1.33
CA LYS A 67 -3.93 -7.90 -1.68
C LYS A 67 -3.52 -7.78 -3.15
N LYS A 68 -4.48 -7.75 -4.08
CA LYS A 68 -4.19 -7.58 -5.53
C LYS A 68 -3.46 -6.27 -5.82
N VAL A 69 -3.87 -5.17 -5.19
CA VAL A 69 -3.19 -3.86 -5.34
C VAL A 69 -1.75 -3.95 -4.85
N PHE A 70 -1.53 -4.49 -3.64
CA PHE A 70 -0.19 -4.61 -3.08
C PHE A 70 0.70 -5.57 -3.86
N SER A 71 0.17 -6.69 -4.38
CA SER A 71 0.93 -7.59 -5.24
C SER A 71 1.32 -6.93 -6.56
N ALA A 72 0.43 -6.18 -7.20
CA ALA A 72 0.77 -5.45 -8.42
C ALA A 72 1.86 -4.40 -8.19
N ILE A 73 1.81 -3.66 -7.08
CA ILE A 73 2.85 -2.70 -6.71
C ILE A 73 4.16 -3.43 -6.40
N ASN A 74 4.09 -4.58 -5.70
CA ASN A 74 5.27 -5.38 -5.44
C ASN A 74 5.99 -5.78 -6.73
N ASP A 75 5.25 -6.28 -7.73
CA ASP A 75 5.84 -6.65 -9.02
C ASP A 75 6.54 -5.46 -9.67
N MET A 76 5.91 -4.28 -9.66
CA MET A 76 6.54 -3.04 -10.14
C MET A 76 7.82 -2.69 -9.35
N VAL A 77 7.79 -2.79 -8.02
CA VAL A 77 8.93 -2.50 -7.13
C VAL A 77 10.11 -3.45 -7.40
N GLN A 78 9.84 -4.73 -7.65
CA GLN A 78 10.87 -5.70 -8.01
C GLN A 78 11.56 -5.35 -9.33
N HIS A 79 10.88 -4.65 -10.24
CA HIS A 79 11.42 -4.27 -11.55
C HIS A 79 11.87 -2.80 -11.68
N LEU A 80 11.95 -2.02 -10.59
CA LEU A 80 12.36 -0.60 -10.63
C LEU A 80 13.72 -0.34 -11.30
N GLY A 81 14.65 -1.31 -11.26
CA GLY A 81 15.96 -1.20 -11.91
C GLY A 81 15.97 -1.61 -13.39
N ASN A 82 14.85 -2.08 -13.94
CA ASN A 82 14.72 -2.51 -15.33
C ASN A 82 13.49 -1.82 -15.95
N SER A 83 13.75 -0.72 -16.67
CA SER A 83 12.70 0.11 -17.29
C SER A 83 11.79 -0.68 -18.23
N GLU A 84 12.33 -1.61 -19.01
CA GLU A 84 11.54 -2.41 -19.95
C GLU A 84 10.57 -3.34 -19.22
N ALA A 85 11.06 -4.08 -18.23
CA ALA A 85 10.23 -4.97 -17.41
C ALA A 85 9.18 -4.19 -16.61
N PHE A 86 9.57 -3.04 -16.03
CA PHE A 86 8.66 -2.14 -15.33
C PHE A 86 7.53 -1.64 -16.25
N LEU A 87 7.89 -1.17 -17.46
CA LEU A 87 6.92 -0.71 -18.46
C LEU A 87 5.99 -1.83 -18.93
N GLY A 88 6.51 -3.05 -19.05
CA GLY A 88 5.74 -4.26 -19.39
C GLY A 88 4.62 -4.56 -18.38
N ILE A 89 4.76 -4.16 -17.11
CA ILE A 89 3.76 -4.36 -16.06
C ILE A 89 2.81 -3.16 -15.98
N VAL A 90 3.35 -1.94 -15.88
CA VAL A 90 2.53 -0.74 -15.61
C VAL A 90 1.64 -0.36 -16.81
N THR A 91 2.11 -0.58 -18.04
CA THR A 91 1.38 -0.19 -19.26
C THR A 91 0.06 -0.95 -19.43
N PRO A 92 0.01 -2.31 -19.42
CA PRO A 92 -1.25 -3.03 -19.53
C PRO A 92 -2.17 -2.76 -18.34
N LEU A 93 -1.62 -2.60 -17.12
CA LEU A 93 -2.42 -2.30 -15.94
C LEU A 93 -3.06 -0.91 -16.03
N GLY A 94 -2.30 0.10 -16.44
CA GLY A 94 -2.79 1.45 -16.66
C GLY A 94 -3.86 1.49 -17.74
N LYS A 95 -3.65 0.79 -18.87
CA LYS A 95 -4.65 0.66 -19.94
C LYS A 95 -5.95 0.05 -19.43
N LYS A 96 -5.88 -1.03 -18.64
CA LYS A 96 -7.06 -1.66 -18.02
C LYS A 96 -7.85 -0.67 -17.16
N HIS A 97 -7.17 0.09 -16.31
CA HIS A 97 -7.84 1.05 -15.43
C HIS A 97 -8.44 2.23 -16.20
N ALA A 98 -7.75 2.73 -17.22
CA ALA A 98 -8.21 3.86 -18.02
C ALA A 98 -9.38 3.49 -18.93
N THR A 99 -9.31 2.36 -19.65
CA THR A 99 -10.28 2.07 -20.72
C THR A 99 -11.39 1.13 -20.31
N GLN A 100 -11.10 0.12 -19.48
CA GLN A 100 -12.08 -0.89 -19.08
C GLN A 100 -12.78 -0.49 -17.78
N LEU A 101 -12.01 -0.13 -16.76
CA LEU A 101 -12.55 0.23 -15.44
C LEU A 101 -12.95 1.71 -15.35
N LYS A 102 -12.46 2.54 -16.29
CA LYS A 102 -12.75 3.98 -16.40
C LYS A 102 -12.48 4.74 -15.09
N ILE A 103 -11.41 4.37 -14.39
CA ILE A 103 -11.01 5.02 -13.14
C ILE A 103 -10.46 6.41 -13.45
N ASP A 104 -10.97 7.44 -12.79
CA ASP A 104 -10.42 8.80 -12.88
C ASP A 104 -8.96 8.79 -12.38
N PRO A 105 -7.99 9.30 -13.19
CA PRO A 105 -6.58 9.35 -12.82
C PRO A 105 -6.30 9.98 -11.44
N LYS A 106 -7.15 10.91 -10.97
CA LYS A 106 -6.99 11.52 -9.64
C LYS A 106 -7.01 10.47 -8.50
N ASN A 107 -7.73 9.36 -8.69
CA ASN A 107 -7.87 8.32 -7.67
C ASN A 107 -6.56 7.54 -7.47
N PHE A 108 -5.69 7.49 -8.49
CA PHE A 108 -4.33 6.93 -8.33
C PHE A 108 -3.46 7.80 -7.43
N ARG A 109 -3.61 9.13 -7.51
CA ARG A 109 -2.91 10.03 -6.60
C ARG A 109 -3.36 9.82 -5.16
N ILE A 110 -4.67 9.73 -4.94
CA ILE A 110 -5.27 9.47 -3.62
C ILE A 110 -4.71 8.19 -3.00
N ILE A 111 -4.75 7.06 -3.71
CA ILE A 111 -4.26 5.79 -3.16
C ILE A 111 -2.75 5.82 -2.90
N CYS A 112 -1.96 6.48 -3.76
CA CYS A 112 -0.54 6.69 -3.51
C CYS A 112 -0.28 7.49 -2.23
N ASP A 113 -1.00 8.59 -2.02
CA ASP A 113 -0.87 9.42 -0.82
C ASP A 113 -1.22 8.62 0.45
N ILE A 114 -2.27 7.79 0.41
CA ILE A 114 -2.66 6.93 1.53
C ILE A 114 -1.61 5.85 1.82
N ILE A 115 -1.03 5.22 0.78
CA ILE A 115 0.05 4.22 0.93
C ILE A 115 1.28 4.87 1.59
N LEU A 116 1.67 6.07 1.14
CA LEU A 116 2.78 6.82 1.73
C LEU A 116 2.53 7.16 3.19
N GLN A 117 1.30 7.58 3.54
CA GLN A 117 0.91 7.82 4.94
C GLN A 117 1.03 6.54 5.79
N LEU A 118 0.54 5.40 5.29
CA LEU A 118 0.67 4.11 5.98
C LEU A 118 2.15 3.74 6.21
N GLN A 119 3.01 3.94 5.20
CA GLN A 119 4.45 3.70 5.34
C GLN A 119 5.05 4.57 6.46
N LEU A 120 4.73 5.87 6.48
CA LEU A 120 5.21 6.80 7.49
C LEU A 120 4.73 6.42 8.91
N GLU A 121 3.47 6.02 9.05
CA GLU A 121 2.90 5.55 10.32
C GLU A 121 3.62 4.31 10.85
N LYS A 122 3.85 3.31 9.99
CA LYS A 122 4.57 2.08 10.37
C LYS A 122 6.04 2.35 10.72
N LEU A 123 6.70 3.29 10.05
CA LEU A 123 8.07 3.70 10.39
C LEU A 123 8.13 4.39 11.76
N LYS A 124 7.20 5.32 12.04
CA LYS A 124 7.10 5.99 13.34
C LYS A 124 6.85 5.00 14.48
N PHE A 125 5.93 4.06 14.28
CA PHE A 125 5.63 3.02 15.28
C PHE A 125 6.83 2.12 15.57
N LYS A 126 7.54 1.66 14.53
CA LYS A 126 8.77 0.86 14.71
C LYS A 126 9.86 1.63 15.46
N ASN A 127 10.04 2.92 15.16
CA ASN A 127 11.03 3.76 15.85
C ASN A 127 10.67 3.94 17.33
N LYS A 128 9.39 4.19 17.65
CA LYS A 128 8.89 4.28 19.03
C LYS A 128 9.16 2.98 19.79
N ASN A 129 8.75 1.84 19.24
CA ASN A 129 8.96 0.52 19.88
C ASN A 129 10.45 0.20 20.08
N ARG A 130 11.32 0.60 19.14
CA ARG A 130 12.77 0.42 19.27
C ARG A 130 13.35 1.26 20.39
N GLN A 131 12.91 2.51 20.54
CA GLN A 131 13.33 3.37 21.64
C GLN A 131 12.86 2.83 22.99
N GLU A 132 11.60 2.39 23.09
CA GLU A 132 11.05 1.79 24.32
C GLU A 132 11.80 0.52 24.72
N LYS A 133 12.07 -0.41 23.78
CA LYS A 133 12.88 -1.60 24.06
C LYS A 133 14.29 -1.25 24.55
N ARG A 134 14.92 -0.23 23.95
CA ARG A 134 16.26 0.22 24.37
C ARG A 134 16.23 0.77 25.80
N LEU A 135 15.23 1.61 26.12
CA LEU A 135 15.05 2.15 27.47
C LEU A 135 14.81 1.05 28.51
N THR A 136 13.98 0.06 28.19
CA THR A 136 13.72 -1.08 29.07
C THR A 136 14.98 -1.92 29.29
N GLN A 137 15.77 -2.18 28.25
CA GLN A 137 17.04 -2.91 28.39
C GLN A 137 18.05 -2.17 29.28
N TYR A 138 18.19 -0.85 29.13
CA TYR A 138 19.04 -0.05 30.02
C TYR A 138 18.56 -0.11 31.48
N ARG A 139 17.24 -0.13 31.72
CA ARG A 139 16.69 -0.25 33.09
C ARG A 139 17.03 -1.59 33.75
N TYR A 140 17.01 -2.70 33.00
CA TYR A 140 17.40 -4.01 33.50
C TYR A 140 18.91 -4.15 33.79
N GLN A 141 19.76 -3.39 33.10
CA GLN A 141 21.22 -3.45 33.31
C GLN A 141 21.71 -2.57 34.47
N CYS A 142 20.86 -1.67 34.97
CA CYS A 142 21.16 -0.80 36.11
C CYS A 142 20.58 -1.31 37.45
N GLN A 143 20.09 -2.56 37.49
CA GLN A 143 19.67 -3.28 38.71
C GLN A 143 20.63 -4.44 38.96
#